data_AF-A0A534K9D9-F1
#
_entry.id   AF-A0A534K9D9-F1
#
_cell.length_a   1.000
_cell.length_b   1.000
_cell.length_c   1.000
_cell.angle_alpha   90.00
_cell.angle_beta   90.00
_cell.angle_gamma   90.00
#
_symmetry.space_group_name_H-M   'P 1'
#
loop_
_entity.id
_entity.type
_entity.pdbx_description
1 polymer ?
#
loop_
_entity_poly.entity_id
_entity_poly.type
_entity_poly.pdbx_seq_one_letter_code
_entity_poly.pdbx_strand_id
1 'polypeptide(L)'
;MSAAREKFLRVAEAKPADAGRGIVRLDPEVMKILELKEGDIVLIEGAKSTAAGVRRGYPEDANRGVIRMDGIQRRNAGVGIDDKVGLRKALARPAEKVSLAPTEPIRIMGGEQYMAQVLQGRAITRGDVISVSVMGRKFD
;
A
#
# COMPACT_ATOMS: atom_id res chain seq x y z
N MET A 1 -2.10 -9.17 25.30
CA MET A 1 -2.29 -8.94 23.84
C MET A 1 -2.78 -7.52 23.68
N SER A 2 -1.94 -6.63 23.15
CA SER A 2 -2.32 -5.22 22.96
C SER A 2 -3.47 -5.16 21.95
N ALA A 3 -4.61 -4.61 22.36
CA ALA A 3 -5.73 -4.34 21.46
C ALA A 3 -5.21 -3.39 20.38
N ALA A 4 -5.10 -3.87 19.14
CA ALA A 4 -4.74 -3.04 18.01
C ALA A 4 -5.73 -1.87 17.97
N ARG A 5 -5.24 -0.64 18.15
CA ARG A 5 -6.05 0.56 18.03
C ARG A 5 -6.44 0.66 16.56
N GLU A 6 -7.65 0.26 16.23
CA GLU A 6 -8.19 0.41 14.88
C GLU A 6 -8.76 1.82 14.73
N LYS A 7 -8.34 2.53 13.70
CA LYS A 7 -8.82 3.89 13.38
C LYS A 7 -9.34 3.89 11.95
N PHE A 8 -10.56 4.38 11.79
CA PHE A 8 -11.10 4.65 10.47
C PHE A 8 -10.49 5.92 9.90
N LEU A 9 -10.01 5.83 8.67
CA LEU A 9 -9.44 6.94 7.91
C LEU A 9 -10.19 7.13 6.62
N ARG A 10 -10.37 8.39 6.23
CA ARG A 10 -10.97 8.74 4.94
C ARG A 10 -9.91 8.67 3.84
N VAL A 11 -10.24 7.99 2.75
CA VAL A 11 -9.34 7.84 1.61
C VAL A 11 -9.25 9.15 0.83
N ALA A 12 -8.04 9.61 0.62
CA ALA A 12 -7.71 10.76 -0.20
C ALA A 12 -6.75 10.35 -1.33
N GLU A 13 -6.69 11.15 -2.38
CA GLU A 13 -5.80 10.88 -3.51
C GLU A 13 -4.32 11.13 -3.14
N ALA A 14 -3.46 10.18 -3.48
CA ALA A 14 -2.01 10.35 -3.40
C ALA A 14 -1.50 11.38 -4.43
N LYS A 15 -0.46 12.14 -4.05
CA LYS A 15 0.20 13.03 -5.01
C LYS A 15 0.97 12.18 -6.05
N PRO A 16 1.15 12.64 -7.30
CA PRO A 16 1.79 11.85 -8.36
C PRO A 16 3.18 11.29 -8.01
N ALA A 17 3.94 11.98 -7.16
CA ALA A 17 5.27 11.57 -6.70
C ALA A 17 5.27 10.31 -5.81
N ASP A 18 4.12 9.92 -5.26
CA ASP A 18 3.99 8.74 -4.39
C ASP A 18 3.38 7.53 -5.13
N ALA A 19 2.90 7.71 -6.37
CA ALA A 19 2.21 6.68 -7.14
C ALA A 19 3.15 5.50 -7.51
N GLY A 20 2.66 4.27 -7.34
CA GLY A 20 3.37 3.04 -7.70
C GLY A 20 4.49 2.63 -6.76
N ARG A 21 4.63 3.31 -5.62
CA ARG A 21 5.71 3.06 -4.63
C ARG A 21 5.30 2.13 -3.49
N GLY A 22 4.03 1.76 -3.38
CA GLY A 22 3.53 0.92 -2.30
C GLY A 22 3.56 1.60 -0.92
N ILE A 23 3.46 2.93 -0.88
CA ILE A 23 3.45 3.72 0.36
C ILE A 23 2.11 4.43 0.54
N VAL A 24 1.68 4.63 1.77
CA VAL A 24 0.55 5.49 2.11
C VAL A 24 1.00 6.63 2.99
N ARG A 25 0.40 7.79 2.80
CA ARG A 25 0.60 8.93 3.69
C ARG A 25 -0.54 9.04 4.68
N LEU A 26 -0.20 9.11 5.96
CA LEU A 26 -1.17 9.18 7.04
C LEU A 26 -1.15 10.55 7.69
N ASP A 27 -2.32 11.03 8.10
CA ASP A 27 -2.45 12.17 9.01
C ASP A 27 -1.44 12.03 10.17
N PRO A 28 -0.55 13.03 10.37
CA PRO A 28 0.46 13.00 11.43
C PRO A 28 -0.10 12.74 12.83
N GLU A 29 -1.31 13.17 13.13
CA GLU A 29 -1.94 12.97 14.44
C GLU A 29 -2.45 11.53 14.59
N VAL A 30 -2.95 10.93 13.52
CA VAL A 30 -3.29 9.49 13.50
C VAL A 30 -2.05 8.64 13.71
N MET A 31 -0.93 8.99 13.06
CA MET A 31 0.34 8.28 13.26
C MET A 31 0.76 8.29 14.74
N LYS A 32 0.62 9.42 15.43
CA LYS A 32 0.92 9.52 16.87
C LYS A 32 -0.01 8.64 17.70
N ILE A 33 -1.32 8.68 17.45
CA ILE A 33 -2.33 7.91 18.20
C ILE A 33 -2.10 6.39 18.06
N LEU A 34 -1.70 5.97 16.87
CA LEU A 34 -1.43 4.57 16.50
C LEU A 34 0.02 4.15 16.72
N GLU A 35 0.87 5.05 17.24
CA GLU A 35 2.30 4.81 17.49
C GLU A 35 3.05 4.29 16.24
N LEU A 36 2.68 4.83 15.09
CA LEU A 36 3.27 4.52 13.79
C LEU A 36 4.44 5.47 13.50
N LYS A 37 5.52 4.90 12.94
CA LYS A 37 6.70 5.63 12.45
C LYS A 37 6.80 5.54 10.93
N GLU A 38 7.58 6.43 10.34
CA GLU A 38 7.90 6.28 8.91
C GLU A 38 8.62 4.94 8.67
N GLY A 39 8.21 4.25 7.62
CA GLY A 39 8.74 2.91 7.28
C GLY A 39 8.05 1.76 7.99
N ASP A 40 7.19 2.01 9.00
CA ASP A 40 6.33 0.95 9.54
C ASP A 40 5.42 0.41 8.43
N ILE A 41 5.10 -0.89 8.51
CA ILE A 41 4.11 -1.50 7.63
C ILE A 41 2.76 -1.54 8.32
N VAL A 42 1.72 -1.19 7.57
CA VAL A 42 0.33 -1.20 8.02
C VAL A 42 -0.50 -2.12 7.15
N LEU A 43 -1.50 -2.73 7.74
CA LEU A 43 -2.59 -3.36 7.02
C LEU A 43 -3.75 -2.37 6.92
N ILE A 44 -4.24 -2.21 5.69
CA ILE A 44 -5.37 -1.35 5.34
C ILE A 44 -6.54 -2.27 5.03
N GLU A 45 -7.65 -2.08 5.72
CA GLU A 45 -8.83 -2.94 5.67
C GLU A 45 -10.00 -2.14 5.06
N GLY A 46 -10.27 -2.41 3.77
CA GLY A 46 -11.45 -1.94 3.04
C GLY A 46 -12.40 -3.10 2.73
N ALA A 47 -12.93 -3.15 1.50
CA ALA A 47 -13.62 -4.36 1.02
C ALA A 47 -12.66 -5.56 0.88
N LYS A 48 -11.38 -5.27 0.68
CA LYS A 48 -10.26 -6.20 0.69
C LYS A 48 -9.15 -5.65 1.58
N SER A 49 -8.25 -6.51 2.02
CA SER A 49 -7.08 -6.11 2.80
C SER A 49 -5.87 -5.96 1.90
N THR A 50 -5.10 -4.89 2.09
CA THR A 50 -3.82 -4.63 1.41
C THR A 50 -2.80 -4.15 2.44
N ALA A 51 -1.50 -4.37 2.19
CA ALA A 51 -0.45 -3.77 3.02
C ALA A 51 0.23 -2.60 2.30
N ALA A 52 0.76 -1.66 3.10
CA ALA A 52 1.55 -0.55 2.58
C ALA A 52 2.57 -0.05 3.60
N GLY A 53 3.63 0.60 3.11
CA GLY A 53 4.58 1.31 3.97
C GLY A 53 4.07 2.69 4.37
N VAL A 54 4.27 3.06 5.64
CA VAL A 54 3.83 4.35 6.18
C VAL A 54 4.81 5.46 5.87
N ARG A 55 4.28 6.60 5.42
CA ARG A 55 4.98 7.88 5.33
C ARG A 55 4.17 8.96 6.03
N ARG A 56 4.86 10.00 6.52
CA ARG A 56 4.17 11.13 7.13
C ARG A 56 3.31 11.86 6.10
N GLY A 57 2.06 12.15 6.47
CA GLY A 57 1.15 13.01 5.74
C GLY A 57 1.64 14.45 5.69
N TYR A 58 1.02 15.23 4.81
CA TYR A 58 1.36 16.63 4.68
C TYR A 58 0.79 17.44 5.86
N PRO A 59 1.38 18.61 6.19
CA PRO A 59 0.84 19.47 7.25
C PRO A 59 -0.65 19.81 7.06
N GLU A 60 -1.11 19.97 5.81
CA GLU A 60 -2.52 20.23 5.48
C GLU A 60 -3.48 19.06 5.75
N ASP A 61 -2.94 17.87 6.01
CA ASP A 61 -3.71 16.66 6.32
C ASP A 61 -3.85 16.41 7.84
N ALA A 62 -3.20 17.23 8.68
CA ALA A 62 -3.20 17.06 10.12
C ALA A 62 -4.60 17.25 10.75
N ASN A 63 -4.97 16.37 11.69
CA ASN A 63 -6.28 16.31 12.35
C ASN A 63 -7.49 16.09 11.42
N ARG A 64 -7.27 15.60 10.19
CA ARG A 64 -8.34 15.34 9.22
C ARG A 64 -8.73 13.87 9.15
N GLY A 65 -7.96 12.97 9.77
CA GLY A 65 -8.20 11.54 9.74
C GLY A 65 -8.12 10.97 8.33
N VAL A 66 -7.16 11.41 7.52
CA VAL A 66 -7.02 11.02 6.11
C VAL A 66 -5.88 10.04 5.90
N ILE A 67 -6.07 9.15 4.92
CA ILE A 67 -5.05 8.29 4.35
C ILE A 67 -4.98 8.54 2.85
N ARG A 68 -3.81 8.95 2.35
CA ARG A 68 -3.60 9.11 0.91
C ARG A 68 -3.12 7.80 0.31
N MET A 69 -3.87 7.34 -0.69
CA MET A 69 -3.64 6.08 -1.40
C MET A 69 -3.56 6.34 -2.89
N ASP A 70 -2.63 5.66 -3.57
CA ASP A 70 -2.59 5.67 -5.03
C ASP A 70 -3.69 4.77 -5.63
N GLY A 71 -3.83 4.78 -6.96
CA GLY A 71 -4.87 4.00 -7.63
C GLY A 71 -4.73 2.49 -7.44
N ILE A 72 -3.50 1.97 -7.34
CA ILE A 72 -3.22 0.54 -7.19
C ILE A 72 -3.61 0.08 -5.78
N GLN A 73 -3.21 0.83 -4.76
CA GLN A 73 -3.57 0.56 -3.37
C GLN A 73 -5.08 0.63 -3.14
N ARG A 74 -5.75 1.62 -3.74
CA ARG A 74 -7.21 1.72 -3.69
C ARG A 74 -7.89 0.52 -4.32
N ARG A 75 -7.41 0.08 -5.49
CA ARG A 75 -7.89 -1.14 -6.15
C ARG A 75 -7.65 -2.38 -5.30
N ASN A 76 -6.49 -2.49 -4.65
CA ASN A 76 -6.15 -3.63 -3.79
C ASN A 76 -6.99 -3.67 -2.52
N ALA A 77 -7.25 -2.51 -1.89
CA ALA A 77 -8.17 -2.38 -0.76
C ALA A 77 -9.66 -2.46 -1.16
N GLY A 78 -9.97 -2.33 -2.46
CA GLY A 78 -11.34 -2.29 -2.97
C GLY A 78 -12.12 -1.06 -2.49
N VAL A 79 -11.49 0.11 -2.50
CA VAL A 79 -12.08 1.39 -2.02
C VAL A 79 -11.92 2.52 -3.02
N GLY A 80 -12.84 3.47 -2.98
CA GLY A 80 -12.82 4.73 -3.73
C GLY A 80 -12.18 5.88 -2.95
N ILE A 81 -12.22 7.07 -3.54
CA ILE A 81 -11.94 8.33 -2.82
C ILE A 81 -13.13 8.60 -1.89
N ASP A 82 -12.85 9.22 -0.74
CA ASP A 82 -13.81 9.55 0.33
C ASP A 82 -14.41 8.36 1.10
N ASP A 83 -14.12 7.12 0.68
CA ASP A 83 -14.42 5.93 1.46
C ASP A 83 -13.66 5.88 2.78
N LYS A 84 -14.13 5.03 3.70
CA LYS A 84 -13.47 4.77 4.98
C LYS A 84 -12.74 3.44 4.94
N VAL A 85 -11.52 3.43 5.48
CA VAL A 85 -10.73 2.21 5.67
C VAL A 85 -10.31 2.06 7.13
N GLY A 86 -10.28 0.82 7.61
CA GLY A 86 -9.59 0.45 8.84
C GLY A 86 -8.08 0.48 8.62
N LEU A 87 -7.36 0.83 9.68
CA LEU A 87 -5.90 0.82 9.68
C LEU A 87 -5.38 0.19 10.96
N ARG A 88 -4.44 -0.75 10.82
CA ARG A 88 -3.69 -1.33 11.94
C ARG A 88 -2.23 -1.57 11.60
N LYS A 89 -1.37 -1.49 12.61
CA LYS A 89 0.04 -1.86 12.47
C LYS A 89 0.17 -3.35 12.12
N ALA A 90 1.08 -3.68 11.21
CA ALA A 90 1.34 -5.04 10.77
C ALA A 90 2.81 -5.41 10.97
N LEU A 91 3.06 -6.66 11.37
CA LEU A 91 4.38 -7.26 11.38
C LEU A 91 4.64 -7.89 10.02
N ALA A 92 5.35 -7.17 9.15
CA ALA A 92 5.79 -7.70 7.87
C ALA A 92 6.92 -8.71 8.07
N ARG A 93 6.86 -9.84 7.36
CA ARG A 93 7.94 -10.83 7.30
C ARG A 93 8.58 -10.79 5.91
N PRO A 94 9.91 -10.95 5.80
CA PRO A 94 10.55 -11.15 4.51
C PRO A 94 9.88 -12.29 3.75
N ALA A 95 9.55 -12.07 2.48
CA ALA A 95 8.93 -13.09 1.66
C ALA A 95 10.00 -14.05 1.11
N GLU A 96 9.81 -15.36 1.33
CA GLU A 96 10.70 -16.40 0.78
C GLU A 96 10.29 -16.81 -0.64
N LYS A 97 8.98 -16.81 -0.92
CA LYS A 97 8.41 -17.18 -2.21
C LYS A 97 7.16 -16.34 -2.49
N VAL A 98 7.11 -15.73 -3.66
CA VAL A 98 5.95 -14.98 -4.16
C VAL A 98 5.55 -15.59 -5.50
N SER A 99 4.27 -15.94 -5.64
CA SER A 99 3.70 -16.40 -6.91
C SER A 99 2.85 -15.28 -7.49
N LEU A 100 3.15 -14.89 -8.72
CA LEU A 100 2.44 -13.86 -9.46
C LEU A 100 1.78 -14.50 -10.67
N ALA A 101 0.56 -14.03 -10.97
CA ALA A 101 -0.14 -14.38 -12.18
C ALA A 101 -0.30 -13.11 -13.02
N PRO A 102 0.14 -13.08 -14.28
CA PRO A 102 -0.12 -11.97 -15.18
C PRO A 102 -1.63 -11.78 -15.38
N THR A 103 -2.10 -10.53 -15.40
CA THR A 103 -3.50 -10.23 -15.73
C THR A 103 -3.77 -10.29 -17.23
N GLU A 104 -2.71 -10.16 -18.05
CA GLU A 104 -2.75 -10.23 -19.51
C GLU A 104 -1.78 -11.30 -20.03
N PRO A 105 -2.02 -11.87 -21.23
CA PRO A 105 -1.12 -12.83 -21.85
C PRO A 105 0.24 -12.20 -22.16
N ILE A 106 1.23 -12.48 -21.32
CA ILE A 106 2.60 -11.98 -21.48
C ILE A 106 3.58 -13.15 -21.49
N ARG A 107 4.52 -13.13 -22.44
CA ARG A 107 5.68 -14.04 -22.44
C ARG A 107 6.87 -13.29 -21.88
N ILE A 108 7.13 -13.45 -20.59
CA ILE A 108 8.31 -12.90 -19.95
C ILE A 108 9.37 -14.01 -19.92
N MET A 109 10.44 -13.86 -20.69
CA MET A 109 11.61 -14.73 -20.56
C MET A 109 12.60 -14.08 -19.59
N GLY A 110 12.97 -14.78 -18.51
CA GLY A 110 14.01 -14.32 -17.57
C GLY A 110 13.65 -13.10 -16.72
N GLY A 111 12.37 -12.75 -16.57
CA GLY A 111 11.94 -11.58 -15.80
C GLY A 111 11.83 -11.80 -14.29
N GLU A 112 12.15 -12.99 -13.78
CA GLU A 112 12.07 -13.32 -12.35
C GLU A 112 12.95 -12.41 -11.49
N GLN A 113 14.20 -12.19 -11.90
CA GLN A 113 15.12 -11.28 -11.21
C GLN A 113 14.64 -9.82 -11.29
N TYR A 114 14.08 -9.42 -12.43
CA TYR A 114 13.49 -8.09 -12.56
C TYR A 114 12.27 -7.92 -11.64
N MET A 115 11.40 -8.94 -11.52
CA MET A 115 10.28 -8.92 -10.58
C MET A 115 10.76 -8.85 -9.13
N ALA A 116 11.78 -9.64 -8.78
CA ALA A 116 12.36 -9.62 -7.44
C ALA A 116 12.89 -8.22 -7.07
N GLN A 117 13.56 -7.55 -8.01
CA GLN A 117 14.03 -6.16 -7.83
C GLN A 117 12.86 -5.18 -7.67
N VAL A 118 11.80 -5.30 -8.48
CA VAL A 118 10.63 -4.43 -8.40
C VAL A 118 9.90 -4.59 -7.06
N LEU A 119 9.82 -5.82 -6.54
CA LEU A 119 9.16 -6.14 -5.28
C LEU A 119 10.02 -5.86 -4.05
N GLN A 120 11.32 -5.64 -4.22
CA GLN A 120 12.22 -5.41 -3.11
C GLN A 120 11.80 -4.16 -2.32
N GLY A 121 11.60 -4.34 -1.00
CA GLY A 121 11.15 -3.27 -0.10
C GLY A 121 9.66 -2.91 -0.21
N ARG A 122 8.86 -3.66 -0.98
CA ARG A 122 7.40 -3.47 -1.04
C ARG A 122 6.70 -4.41 -0.06
N ALA A 123 5.77 -3.87 0.71
CA ALA A 123 4.81 -4.67 1.44
C ALA A 123 3.70 -5.12 0.47
N ILE A 124 3.43 -6.43 0.45
CA ILE A 124 2.40 -7.03 -0.39
C ILE A 124 1.61 -8.05 0.44
N THR A 125 0.36 -8.27 0.04
CA THR A 125 -0.53 -9.27 0.59
C THR A 125 -1.11 -10.15 -0.51
N ARG A 126 -1.71 -11.28 -0.12
CA ARG A 126 -2.29 -12.22 -1.07
C ARG A 126 -3.47 -11.55 -1.80
N GLY A 127 -3.42 -11.55 -3.12
CA GLY A 127 -4.47 -10.96 -3.96
C GLY A 127 -4.22 -9.50 -4.33
N ASP A 128 -3.13 -8.90 -3.83
CA ASP A 128 -2.69 -7.58 -4.30
C ASP A 128 -2.29 -7.63 -5.76
N VAL A 129 -2.66 -6.58 -6.47
CA VAL A 129 -2.23 -6.34 -7.84
C VAL A 129 -1.09 -5.34 -7.84
N ILE A 130 -0.09 -5.58 -8.67
CA ILE A 130 1.16 -4.81 -8.70
C ILE A 130 1.43 -4.41 -10.15
N SER A 131 1.47 -3.10 -10.40
CA SER A 131 1.87 -2.58 -11.70
C SER A 131 3.38 -2.65 -11.88
N VAL A 132 3.78 -3.18 -13.02
CA VAL A 132 5.18 -3.39 -13.41
C VAL A 132 5.40 -2.79 -14.80
N SER A 133 6.45 -1.99 -14.95
CA SER A 133 6.82 -1.39 -16.23
C SER A 133 7.94 -2.21 -16.90
N VAL A 134 7.60 -3.14 -17.79
CA VAL A 134 8.62 -3.91 -18.54
C VAL A 134 8.94 -3.17 -19.85
N MET A 135 10.19 -2.75 -20.03
CA MET A 135 10.72 -2.14 -21.27
C MET A 135 9.88 -0.95 -21.80
N GLY A 136 9.37 -0.10 -20.90
CA GLY A 136 8.59 1.09 -21.26
C GLY A 136 7.08 0.85 -21.47
N ARG A 137 6.60 -0.40 -21.34
CA ARG A 137 5.16 -0.73 -21.31
C ARG A 137 4.74 -1.06 -19.88
N LYS A 138 3.64 -0.46 -19.41
CA LYS A 138 3.04 -0.74 -18.10
C LYS A 138 2.12 -1.94 -18.22
N PHE A 139 2.25 -2.87 -17.28
CA PHE A 139 1.39 -4.03 -17.10
C PHE A 139 0.85 -3.99 -15.67
N ASP A 140 -0.44 -4.24 -15.51
CA ASP A 140 -1.09 -4.31 -14.21
C ASP A 140 -1.35 -5.76 -13.78
#